data_AF-A0A6C0H5N4-F1
#
_entry.id   AF-A0A6C0H5N4-F1
#
_cell.length_a   1.000
_cell.length_b   1.000
_cell.length_c   1.000
_cell.angle_alpha   90.00
_cell.angle_beta   90.00
_cell.angle_gamma   90.00
#
_symmetry.space_group_name_H-M   'P 1'
#
loop_
_entity.id
_entity.type
_entity.pdbx_description
1 polymer ?
#
loop_
_entity_poly.entity_id
_entity_poly.type
_entity_poly.pdbx_seq_one_letter_code
_entity_poly.pdbx_strand_id
1 'polypeptide(L)'
;MDDHIQKIMKFTNYSYDLSKQKLQEFNGNYEDVIKDYYNIKPKQYNIQNINQEIYKQIRKKIDISEYRNKNPIDIQKVQENFIQQNNK
;
A
#
# COMPACT_ATOMS: atom_id res chain seq x y z
N MET A 1 -19.44 8.16 -4.55
CA MET A 1 -18.83 8.86 -5.70
C MET A 1 -18.66 10.33 -5.39
N ASP A 2 -19.66 10.99 -4.85
CA ASP A 2 -19.60 12.43 -4.54
C ASP A 2 -18.50 12.80 -3.53
N ASP A 3 -18.24 11.98 -2.52
CA ASP A 3 -17.10 12.17 -1.59
C ASP A 3 -15.73 12.21 -2.30
N HIS A 4 -15.55 11.40 -3.34
CA HIS A 4 -14.31 11.38 -4.10
C HIS A 4 -14.17 12.64 -4.96
N ILE A 5 -15.28 13.11 -5.53
CA ILE A 5 -15.33 14.33 -6.33
C ILE A 5 -15.04 15.55 -5.46
N GLN A 6 -15.65 15.64 -4.27
CA GLN A 6 -15.39 16.71 -3.31
C GLN A 6 -13.92 16.75 -2.87
N LYS A 7 -13.31 15.58 -2.64
CA LYS A 7 -11.87 15.50 -2.35
C LYS A 7 -11.03 16.04 -3.50
N ILE A 8 -11.30 15.63 -4.74
CA ILE A 8 -10.58 16.14 -5.92
C ILE A 8 -10.71 17.66 -6.01
N MET A 9 -11.92 18.21 -5.92
CA MET A 9 -12.16 19.65 -5.98
C MET A 9 -11.52 20.43 -4.82
N LYS A 10 -11.27 19.80 -3.67
CA LYS A 10 -10.59 20.43 -2.54
C LYS A 10 -9.08 20.58 -2.76
N PHE A 11 -8.47 19.62 -3.46
CA PHE A 11 -7.01 19.60 -3.70
C PHE A 11 -6.64 20.15 -5.09
N THR A 12 -7.59 20.28 -6.01
CA THR A 12 -7.37 20.72 -7.39
C THR A 12 -8.29 21.88 -7.73
N ASN A 13 -8.00 22.60 -8.81
CA ASN A 13 -8.86 23.67 -9.31
C ASN A 13 -9.92 23.16 -10.30
N TYR A 14 -10.23 21.87 -10.28
CA TYR A 14 -11.19 21.27 -11.22
C TYR A 14 -12.63 21.61 -10.86
N SER A 15 -13.47 21.83 -11.88
CA SER A 15 -14.92 21.91 -11.72
C SER A 15 -15.51 20.54 -11.38
N TYR A 16 -16.76 20.50 -10.92
CA TYR A 16 -17.45 19.26 -10.58
C TYR A 16 -17.49 18.29 -11.77
N ASP A 17 -17.86 18.78 -12.94
CA ASP A 17 -17.96 17.99 -14.16
C ASP A 17 -16.60 17.46 -14.62
N LEU A 18 -15.56 18.31 -14.56
CA LEU A 18 -14.20 17.89 -14.91
C LEU A 18 -13.65 16.87 -13.91
N SER A 19 -13.93 17.05 -12.61
CA SER A 19 -13.55 16.11 -11.56
C SER A 19 -14.23 14.75 -11.76
N LYS A 20 -15.51 14.74 -12.16
CA LYS A 20 -16.24 13.51 -12.47
C LYS A 20 -15.65 12.81 -13.69
N GLN A 21 -15.34 13.55 -14.75
CA GLN A 21 -14.71 12.99 -15.95
C GLN A 21 -13.33 12.40 -15.61
N LYS A 22 -12.48 13.14 -14.90
CA LYS A 22 -11.17 12.66 -14.47
C LYS A 22 -11.27 11.45 -13.55
N LEU A 23 -12.22 11.43 -12.63
CA LEU A 23 -12.46 10.27 -11.79
C LEU A 23 -12.83 9.02 -12.60
N GLN A 24 -13.57 9.16 -13.70
CA GLN A 24 -13.87 8.04 -14.62
C GLN A 24 -12.64 7.60 -15.41
N GLU A 25 -11.82 8.54 -15.90
CA GLU A 25 -10.56 8.26 -16.61
C GLU A 25 -9.58 7.45 -15.74
N PHE A 26 -9.57 7.70 -14.42
CA PHE A 26 -8.70 7.03 -13.44
C PHE A 26 -9.39 5.85 -12.71
N ASN A 27 -10.35 5.18 -13.35
CA ASN A 27 -11.04 3.98 -12.81
C ASN A 27 -11.64 4.18 -11.40
N GLY A 28 -12.08 5.39 -11.07
CA GLY A 28 -12.66 5.72 -9.77
C GLY A 28 -11.63 5.98 -8.65
N ASN A 29 -10.33 5.97 -8.96
CA ASN A 29 -9.29 6.26 -7.97
C ASN A 29 -8.97 7.77 -7.91
N TYR A 30 -9.59 8.45 -6.94
CA TYR A 30 -9.41 9.88 -6.75
C TYR A 30 -7.98 10.27 -6.35
N GLU A 31 -7.24 9.39 -5.68
CA GLU A 31 -5.85 9.69 -5.31
C GLU A 31 -4.95 9.77 -6.55
N ASP A 32 -5.21 8.95 -7.55
CA ASP A 32 -4.40 8.93 -8.77
C ASP A 32 -4.69 10.18 -9.62
N VAL A 33 -5.94 10.67 -9.63
CA VAL A 33 -6.29 11.97 -10.24
C VAL A 33 -5.52 13.12 -9.57
N ILE A 34 -5.43 13.12 -8.24
CA ILE A 34 -4.72 14.16 -7.49
C ILE A 34 -3.21 14.06 -7.73
N LYS A 35 -2.65 12.85 -7.70
CA LYS A 35 -1.23 12.61 -7.98
C LYS A 35 -0.86 13.07 -9.39
N ASP A 36 -1.71 12.78 -10.38
CA ASP A 36 -1.55 13.21 -11.76
C ASP A 36 -1.57 14.75 -11.89
N TYR A 37 -2.55 15.42 -11.25
CA TYR A 37 -2.62 16.88 -11.23
C TYR A 37 -1.35 17.55 -10.68
N TYR A 38 -0.74 16.95 -9.65
CA TYR A 38 0.52 17.42 -9.07
C TYR A 38 1.78 16.88 -9.75
N ASN A 39 1.65 16.16 -10.88
CA ASN A 39 2.74 15.49 -11.58
C ASN A 39 3.58 14.53 -10.70
N ILE A 40 2.95 13.93 -9.69
CA ILE A 40 3.57 12.95 -8.80
C ILE A 40 3.53 11.58 -9.49
N LYS A 41 4.69 11.13 -9.99
CA LYS A 41 4.80 9.82 -10.62
C LYS A 41 4.54 8.70 -9.60
N PRO A 42 3.81 7.63 -9.99
CA PRO A 42 3.62 6.48 -9.13
C PRO A 42 4.98 5.86 -8.80
N LYS A 43 5.15 5.45 -7.54
CA LYS A 43 6.33 4.70 -7.12
C LYS A 43 6.37 3.40 -7.90
N GLN A 44 7.42 3.19 -8.69
CA GLN A 44 7.64 1.92 -9.37
C GLN A 44 8.08 0.90 -8.33
N TYR A 45 7.24 -0.10 -8.07
CA TYR A 45 7.64 -1.26 -7.28
C TYR A 45 8.45 -2.18 -8.19
N ASN A 46 9.76 -2.21 -8.02
CA ASN A 46 10.58 -3.23 -8.68
C ASN A 46 10.22 -4.60 -8.08
N ILE A 47 9.53 -5.42 -8.87
CA ILE A 47 9.26 -6.82 -8.53
C ILE A 47 10.58 -7.57 -8.72
N GLN A 48 11.32 -7.77 -7.62
CA GLN A 48 12.59 -8.49 -7.67
C GLN A 48 12.39 -9.97 -8.03
N ASN A 49 11.29 -10.59 -7.59
CA ASN A 49 10.98 -11.99 -7.82
C ASN A 49 9.47 -12.26 -7.73
N ILE A 50 8.90 -12.94 -8.74
CA ILE A 50 7.49 -13.35 -8.77
C ILE A 50 7.09 -14.11 -7.50
N ASN A 51 7.94 -15.03 -7.02
CA ASN A 51 7.65 -15.85 -5.86
C ASN A 51 7.55 -15.03 -4.58
N GLN A 52 8.37 -13.98 -4.45
CA GLN A 52 8.27 -13.07 -3.30
C GLN A 52 6.95 -12.28 -3.32
N GLU A 53 6.46 -11.93 -4.51
CA GLU A 53 5.22 -11.16 -4.64
C GLU A 53 3.98 -12.03 -4.42
N ILE A 54 3.98 -13.25 -4.94
CA ILE A 54 2.98 -14.28 -4.61
C ILE A 54 2.94 -14.50 -3.10
N TYR A 55 4.11 -14.65 -2.46
CA TYR A 55 4.19 -14.78 -0.99
C TYR A 55 3.60 -13.57 -0.27
N LYS A 56 3.92 -12.33 -0.67
CA LYS A 56 3.36 -11.12 -0.04
C LYS A 56 1.84 -11.05 -0.18
N GLN A 57 1.30 -11.42 -1.34
CA GLN A 57 -0.15 -11.43 -1.58
C GLN A 57 -0.84 -12.48 -0.71
N ILE A 58 -0.31 -13.70 -0.66
CA ILE A 58 -0.84 -14.78 0.20
C ILE A 58 -0.77 -14.35 1.66
N ARG A 59 0.37 -13.80 2.11
CA ARG A 59 0.55 -13.32 3.48
C ARG A 59 -0.44 -12.22 3.88
N LYS A 60 -0.78 -11.30 2.98
CA LYS A 60 -1.77 -10.24 3.25
C LYS A 60 -3.20 -10.79 3.35
N LYS A 61 -3.51 -11.86 2.61
CA LYS A 61 -4.83 -12.50 2.62
C LYS A 61 -5.02 -13.40 3.84
N ILE A 62 -3.94 -13.96 4.37
CA ILE A 62 -3.97 -14.76 5.59
C ILE A 62 -4.02 -13.79 6.78
N ASP A 63 -5.10 -13.85 7.55
CA ASP A 63 -5.16 -13.14 8.83
C ASP A 63 -4.24 -13.82 9.85
N ILE A 64 -2.99 -13.35 9.89
CA ILE A 64 -1.94 -13.88 10.77
C ILE A 64 -2.11 -13.43 12.22
N SER A 65 -3.11 -12.59 12.54
CA SER A 65 -3.31 -12.06 13.89
C SER A 65 -3.57 -13.18 14.91
N GLU A 66 -4.45 -14.13 14.59
CA GLU A 66 -4.71 -15.29 15.45
C GLU A 66 -3.47 -16.15 15.68
N TYR A 67 -2.69 -16.40 14.63
CA TYR A 67 -1.47 -17.19 14.74
C TYR A 67 -0.43 -16.49 15.63
N ARG A 68 -0.26 -15.16 15.50
CA ARG A 68 0.65 -14.37 16.34
C ARG A 68 0.22 -14.33 17.81
N ASN A 69 -1.08 -14.26 18.06
CA ASN A 69 -1.60 -14.28 19.43
C ASN A 69 -1.36 -15.65 20.10
N LYS A 70 -1.47 -16.74 19.35
CA LYS A 70 -1.21 -18.11 19.83
C LYS A 70 0.29 -18.43 19.94
N ASN A 71 1.13 -17.76 19.15
CA ASN A 71 2.58 -17.99 19.10
C ASN A 71 3.32 -16.66 19.35
N PRO A 72 3.36 -16.17 20.61
CA PRO A 72 4.07 -14.96 20.94
C PRO A 72 5.56 -15.10 20.62
N ILE A 73 6.14 -14.06 20.05
CA ILE A 73 7.57 -14.04 19.71
C ILE A 73 8.35 -13.87 21.01
N ASP A 74 9.22 -14.83 21.31
CA ASP A 74 10.18 -14.73 22.39
C ASP A 74 11.35 -13.84 21.95
N ILE A 75 11.31 -12.57 22.36
CA ILE A 75 12.26 -11.53 21.97
C ILE A 75 13.68 -11.89 22.43
N GLN A 76 13.84 -12.55 23.58
CA GLN A 76 15.14 -12.91 24.13
C GLN A 76 15.81 -13.97 23.26
N LYS A 77 15.07 -15.01 22.91
CA LYS A 77 15.54 -16.10 22.04
C LYS A 77 15.92 -15.60 20.64
N VAL A 78 15.19 -14.60 20.13
CA VAL A 78 15.52 -13.95 18.85
C VAL A 78 16.84 -13.18 18.95
N GLN A 79 17.06 -12.41 20.02
CA GLN A 79 18.31 -11.68 20.24
C GLN A 79 19.52 -12.63 20.33
N GLU A 80 19.37 -13.73 21.06
CA GLU A 80 20.42 -14.76 21.19
C GLU A 80 20.84 -15.34 19.83
N ASN A 81 19.88 -15.68 18.97
CA ASN A 81 20.16 -16.22 17.65
C ASN A 81 20.91 -15.21 16.75
N PHE A 82 20.57 -13.93 16.81
CA PHE A 82 21.28 -12.88 16.05
C PHE A 82 22.73 -12.70 16.54
N ILE A 83 22.95 -12.75 17.85
CA ILE A 83 24.30 -12.68 18.44
C ILE A 83 25.14 -13.86 17.98
N GLN A 84 24.57 -15.08 17.97
CA GLN A 84 25.29 -16.28 17.53
C GLN A 84 25.64 -16.27 16.03
N GLN A 85 24.81 -15.67 15.18
CA GLN A 85 25.10 -15.54 13.75
C GLN A 85 26.22 -14.54 13.45
N ASN A 86 26.29 -13.43 14.20
CA ASN A 86 27.33 -12.41 14.01
C ASN A 86 28.70 -12.82 14.58
N ASN A 87 28.73 -13.83 15.47
CA ASN A 87 29.94 -14.37 16.08
C ASN A 87 30.46 -15.64 15.36
N LYS A 88 29.95 -15.94 14.16
CA LYS A 88 30.33 -17.09 13.33
C LYS A 88 30.91 -16.62 12.01
#